data_AF-A0A2T7DMG3-F1
#
_entry.id   AF-A0A2T7DMG3-F1
#
_cell.length_a   1.000
_cell.length_b   1.000
_cell.length_c   1.000
_cell.angle_alpha   90.00
_cell.angle_beta   90.00
_cell.angle_gamma   90.00
#
_symmetry.space_group_name_H-M   'P 1'
#
loop_
_entity.id
_entity.type
_entity.pdbx_description
1 polymer ?
#
loop_
_entity_poly.entity_id
_entity_poly.type
_entity_poly.pdbx_seq_one_letter_code
_entity_poly.pdbx_strand_id
1 'polypeptide(L)'
;METMWAEVVADGQPPLPNSEVVSKVLSQNSSNTTFFKNTGIATPSSKSKSAGEEALHEELATEKQGSAVPHQELEELKKKSEVADEALKESNLILSQILSLSTPGISSQP
;
A
#
# COMPACT_ATOMS: atom_id res chain seq x y z
N MET A 1 -8.64 54.75 -25.68
CA MET A 1 -9.08 53.49 -26.29
C MET A 1 -7.84 52.87 -26.91
N GLU A 2 -7.30 51.81 -26.30
CA GLU A 2 -6.09 51.16 -26.80
C GLU A 2 -6.42 50.44 -28.12
N THR A 3 -5.61 50.72 -29.13
CA THR A 3 -5.66 50.14 -30.46
C THR A 3 -5.35 48.65 -30.36
N MET A 4 -6.35 47.80 -30.59
CA MET A 4 -6.17 46.35 -30.71
C MET A 4 -5.29 46.07 -31.92
N TRP A 5 -4.07 45.60 -31.69
CA TRP A 5 -3.12 45.24 -32.72
C TRP A 5 -3.65 44.03 -33.50
N ALA A 6 -4.41 44.29 -34.57
CA ALA A 6 -4.59 43.31 -35.62
C ALA A 6 -3.23 43.19 -36.32
N GLU A 7 -2.50 42.12 -36.02
CA GLU A 7 -1.34 41.72 -36.81
C GLU A 7 -1.80 41.61 -38.27
N VAL A 8 -1.21 42.43 -39.15
CA VAL A 8 -1.50 42.44 -40.59
C VAL A 8 -1.04 41.09 -41.14
N VAL A 9 -1.97 40.16 -41.26
CA VAL A 9 -1.76 38.89 -41.94
C VAL A 9 -1.64 39.19 -43.44
N ALA A 10 -0.51 38.81 -44.03
CA ALA A 10 -0.30 38.85 -45.47
C ALA A 10 -1.40 38.04 -46.18
N ASP A 11 -1.94 38.62 -47.24
CA ASP A 11 -3.12 38.17 -47.99
C ASP A 11 -2.99 36.68 -48.39
N GLY A 12 -3.87 35.83 -47.84
CA GLY A 12 -3.99 34.39 -48.19
C GLY A 12 -3.65 33.35 -47.11
N GLN A 13 -3.12 33.74 -45.95
CA GLN A 13 -2.88 32.79 -44.85
C GLN A 13 -4.19 32.53 -44.05
N PRO A 14 -4.56 31.27 -43.76
CA PRO A 14 -5.70 30.98 -42.88
C PRO A 14 -5.51 31.67 -41.52
N PRO A 15 -6.57 32.28 -40.95
CA PRO A 15 -6.52 32.81 -39.60
C PRO A 15 -6.02 31.74 -38.64
N LEU A 16 -5.02 32.08 -37.81
CA LEU A 16 -4.50 31.14 -36.83
C LEU A 16 -5.64 30.63 -35.95
N PRO A 17 -5.70 29.32 -35.67
CA PRO A 17 -6.73 28.76 -34.81
C PRO A 17 -6.64 29.39 -33.42
N ASN A 18 -7.79 29.63 -32.79
CA ASN A 18 -7.87 30.30 -31.49
C ASN A 18 -6.96 29.67 -30.43
N SER A 19 -6.78 28.34 -30.45
CA SER A 19 -5.88 27.60 -29.55
C SER A 19 -4.41 28.00 -29.69
N GLU A 20 -3.97 28.32 -30.90
CA GLU A 20 -2.60 28.71 -31.20
C GLU A 20 -2.35 30.17 -30.81
N VAL A 21 -3.32 31.04 -31.09
CA VAL A 21 -3.30 32.45 -30.63
C VAL A 21 -3.22 32.50 -29.10
N VAL A 22 -4.07 31.72 -28.42
CA VAL A 22 -4.08 31.61 -26.96
C VAL A 22 -2.76 31.04 -26.42
N SER A 23 -2.20 30.00 -27.05
CA SER A 23 -0.91 29.42 -26.64
C SER A 23 0.25 30.40 -26.80
N LYS A 24 0.26 31.20 -27.87
CA LYS A 24 1.31 32.21 -28.13
C LYS A 24 1.26 33.34 -27.10
N VAL A 25 0.06 33.82 -26.76
CA VAL A 25 -0.16 34.84 -25.72
C VAL A 25 0.24 34.33 -24.33
N LEU A 26 -0.12 33.09 -24.00
CA LEU A 26 0.29 32.44 -22.74
C LEU A 26 1.81 32.22 -22.67
N SER A 27 2.44 31.81 -23.76
CA SER A 27 3.89 31.62 -23.85
C SER A 27 4.65 32.94 -23.68
N GLN A 28 4.16 34.03 -24.27
CA GLN A 28 4.74 35.37 -24.12
C GLN A 28 4.57 35.92 -22.70
N ASN A 29 3.52 35.51 -21.97
CA ASN A 29 3.25 35.92 -20.60
C ASN A 29 3.73 34.91 -19.53
N SER A 30 4.56 33.94 -19.91
CA SER A 30 4.99 32.83 -19.05
C SER A 30 5.70 33.24 -17.75
N SER A 31 6.21 34.47 -17.67
CA SER A 31 6.78 35.06 -16.44
C SER A 31 5.73 35.66 -15.48
N ASN A 32 4.46 35.80 -15.88
CA ASN A 32 3.39 36.37 -15.06
C ASN A 32 2.35 35.28 -14.73
N THR A 33 2.70 34.42 -13.78
CA THR A 33 1.94 33.22 -13.37
C THR A 33 0.60 33.54 -12.69
N THR A 34 0.20 34.80 -12.63
CA THR A 34 -0.97 35.29 -11.90
C THR A 34 -2.28 34.76 -12.47
N PHE A 35 -2.34 34.39 -13.76
CA PHE A 35 -3.57 33.93 -14.43
C PHE A 35 -4.11 32.59 -13.88
N PHE A 36 -3.22 31.68 -13.45
CA PHE A 36 -3.62 30.35 -12.94
C PHE A 36 -3.73 30.28 -11.41
N LYS A 37 -3.58 31.41 -10.69
CA LYS A 37 -3.63 31.38 -9.22
C LYS A 37 -5.04 31.12 -8.66
N ASN A 38 -6.09 31.42 -9.42
CA ASN A 38 -7.47 31.29 -8.95
C ASN A 38 -8.15 29.97 -9.38
N THR A 39 -7.55 29.17 -10.26
CA THR A 39 -8.18 27.95 -10.76
C THR A 39 -7.93 26.72 -9.90
N GLY A 40 -7.17 26.85 -8.80
CA GLY A 40 -6.87 25.72 -7.90
C GLY A 40 -6.08 24.59 -8.56
N ILE A 41 -5.58 24.79 -9.78
CA ILE A 41 -4.78 23.80 -10.49
C ILE A 41 -3.38 23.89 -9.90
N ALA A 42 -3.11 23.00 -8.95
CA ALA A 42 -1.81 22.84 -8.35
C ALA A 42 -0.76 22.74 -9.46
N THR A 43 0.20 23.65 -9.44
CA THR A 43 1.45 23.49 -10.20
C THR A 43 2.06 22.13 -9.85
N PRO A 44 2.87 21.51 -10.73
CA PRO A 44 3.73 20.40 -10.30
C PRO A 44 4.75 20.99 -9.32
N SER A 45 4.33 21.12 -8.07
CA SER A 45 5.17 21.34 -6.93
C SER A 45 6.12 20.15 -6.92
N SER A 46 7.41 20.43 -7.12
CA SER A 46 8.47 19.53 -6.68
C SER A 46 8.30 19.38 -5.17
N LYS A 47 7.41 18.47 -4.78
CA LYS A 47 7.06 18.23 -3.38
C LYS A 47 8.28 17.54 -2.78
N SER A 48 9.15 18.33 -2.14
CA SER A 48 10.11 17.76 -1.21
C SER A 48 9.32 16.93 -0.21
N LYS A 49 9.77 15.71 0.08
CA LYS A 49 9.13 14.84 1.08
C LYS A 49 8.78 15.67 2.30
N SER A 50 7.50 15.73 2.60
CA SER A 50 7.06 16.43 3.81
C SER A 50 7.57 15.65 5.01
N ALA A 51 7.90 16.33 6.11
CA ALA A 51 8.35 15.67 7.34
C ALA A 51 7.39 14.55 7.81
N GLY A 52 6.09 14.71 7.55
CA GLY A 52 5.10 13.66 7.83
C GLY A 52 5.20 12.43 6.92
N GLU A 53 5.62 12.59 5.68
CA GLU A 53 5.81 11.49 4.73
C GLU A 53 7.08 10.69 5.07
N GLU A 54 8.14 11.37 5.52
CA GLU A 54 9.37 10.74 5.99
C GLU A 54 9.16 9.94 7.29
N ALA A 55 8.41 10.49 8.25
CA ALA A 55 8.04 9.78 9.48
C ALA A 55 7.23 8.50 9.22
N LEU A 56 6.28 8.53 8.28
CA LEU A 56 5.51 7.34 7.89
C LEU A 56 6.39 6.26 7.26
N HIS A 57 7.37 6.64 6.44
CA HIS A 57 8.31 5.69 5.85
C HIS A 57 9.21 5.03 6.90
N GLU A 58 9.64 5.78 7.91
CA GLU A 58 10.44 5.26 9.02
C GLU A 58 9.64 4.29 9.88
N GLU A 59 8.40 4.64 10.23
CA GLU A 59 7.49 3.76 11.00
C GLU A 59 7.27 2.42 10.27
N LEU A 60 6.99 2.47 8.96
CA LEU A 60 6.74 1.29 8.14
C LEU A 60 7.98 0.38 8.01
N ALA A 61 9.17 0.97 7.94
CA ALA A 61 10.42 0.21 7.95
C ALA A 61 10.66 -0.47 9.31
N THR A 62 10.35 0.21 10.40
CA THR A 62 10.52 -0.30 11.77
C THR A 62 9.53 -1.41 12.07
N GLU A 63 8.26 -1.26 11.67
CA GLU A 63 7.21 -2.28 11.78
C GLU A 63 7.57 -3.56 11.02
N LYS A 64 8.04 -3.40 9.77
CA LYS A 64 8.47 -4.54 8.94
C LYS A 64 9.64 -5.30 9.55
N GLN A 65 10.54 -4.62 10.26
CA GLN A 65 11.64 -5.28 10.98
C GLN A 65 11.17 -5.91 12.30
N GLY A 66 10.24 -5.26 13.02
CA GLY A 66 9.67 -5.76 14.27
C GLY A 66 8.84 -7.04 14.12
N SER A 67 8.26 -7.28 12.94
CA SER A 67 7.44 -8.47 12.67
C SER A 67 8.22 -9.77 12.46
N ALA A 68 9.53 -9.73 12.20
CA ALA A 68 10.28 -10.93 11.82
C ALA A 68 10.52 -11.90 12.99
N VAL A 69 10.88 -11.37 14.17
CA VAL A 69 11.19 -12.17 15.36
C VAL A 69 9.94 -12.86 15.94
N PRO A 70 8.79 -12.17 16.15
CA PRO A 70 7.58 -12.81 16.66
C PRO A 70 7.03 -13.89 15.71
N HIS A 71 7.22 -13.72 14.40
CA HIS A 71 6.76 -14.70 13.42
C HIS A 71 7.55 -16.01 13.51
N GLN A 72 8.86 -15.93 13.70
CA GLN A 72 9.69 -17.10 13.91
C GLN A 72 9.34 -17.83 15.22
N GLU A 73 9.15 -17.09 16.31
CA GLU A 73 8.73 -17.66 17.60
C GLU A 73 7.38 -18.40 17.50
N LEU A 74 6.42 -17.85 16.76
CA LEU A 74 5.13 -18.51 16.51
C LEU A 74 5.28 -19.81 15.74
N GLU A 75 6.12 -19.85 14.70
CA GLU A 75 6.36 -21.07 13.93
C GLU A 75 7.07 -22.15 14.77
N GLU A 76 8.02 -21.76 15.62
CA GLU A 76 8.67 -22.68 16.56
C GLU A 76 7.69 -23.21 17.60
N LEU A 77 6.85 -22.33 18.17
CA LEU A 77 5.86 -22.71 19.17
C LEU A 77 4.79 -23.65 18.58
N LYS A 78 4.36 -23.39 17.35
CA LYS A 78 3.44 -24.25 16.59
C LYS A 78 4.02 -25.65 16.41
N LYS A 79 5.27 -25.76 15.94
CA LYS A 79 5.95 -27.07 15.82
C LYS A 79 6.04 -27.81 17.15
N LYS A 80 6.38 -27.11 18.23
CA LYS A 80 6.42 -27.70 19.58
C LYS A 80 5.04 -28.20 20.02
N SER A 81 3.98 -27.46 19.72
CA SER A 81 2.61 -27.86 20.07
C SER A 81 2.16 -29.12 19.32
N GLU A 82 2.50 -29.24 18.02
CA GLU A 82 2.17 -30.41 17.22
C GLU A 82 2.85 -31.69 17.75
N VAL A 83 4.12 -31.57 18.14
CA VAL A 83 4.86 -32.68 18.78
C VAL A 83 4.22 -33.07 20.12
N ALA A 84 3.84 -32.09 20.93
CA ALA A 84 3.20 -32.34 22.23
C ALA A 84 1.83 -33.01 22.07
N ASP A 85 1.04 -32.58 21.09
CA ASP A 85 -0.27 -33.17 20.78
C ASP A 85 -0.12 -34.63 20.31
N GLU A 86 0.87 -34.93 19.48
CA GLU A 86 1.11 -36.30 19.02
C GLU A 86 1.54 -37.21 20.17
N ALA A 87 2.44 -36.74 21.05
CA ALA A 87 2.83 -37.48 22.25
C ALA A 87 1.65 -37.73 23.20
N LEU A 88 0.73 -36.77 23.33
CA LEU A 88 -0.49 -36.94 24.12
C LEU A 88 -1.44 -37.97 23.48
N LYS A 89 -1.60 -37.99 22.16
CA LYS A 89 -2.39 -39.01 21.48
C LYS A 89 -1.81 -40.40 21.69
N GLU A 90 -0.48 -40.55 21.55
CA GLU A 90 0.21 -41.82 21.77
C GLU A 90 0.02 -42.31 23.21
N SER A 91 0.21 -41.44 24.20
CA SER A 91 -0.02 -41.76 25.60
C SER A 91 -1.47 -42.22 25.87
N ASN A 92 -2.46 -41.50 25.34
CA ASN A 92 -3.87 -41.87 25.47
C ASN A 92 -4.18 -43.22 24.81
N LEU A 93 -3.57 -43.50 23.65
CA LEU A 93 -3.72 -44.79 22.98
C LEU A 93 -3.16 -45.92 23.84
N ILE A 94 -1.96 -45.75 24.40
CA ILE A 94 -1.33 -46.72 25.30
C ILE A 94 -2.19 -46.96 26.54
N LEU A 95 -2.67 -45.88 27.19
CA LEU A 95 -3.57 -46.00 28.35
C LEU A 95 -4.82 -46.81 27.99
N SER A 96 -5.44 -46.53 26.85
CA SER A 96 -6.64 -47.24 26.40
C SER A 96 -6.37 -48.72 26.17
N GLN A 97 -5.22 -49.07 25.57
CA GLN A 97 -4.80 -50.46 25.40
C GLN A 97 -4.59 -51.16 26.74
N ILE A 98 -3.87 -50.54 27.68
CA ILE A 98 -3.64 -51.10 29.02
C ILE A 98 -4.97 -51.35 29.74
N LEU A 99 -5.89 -50.38 29.71
CA LEU A 99 -7.20 -50.52 30.35
C LEU A 99 -8.02 -51.65 29.74
N SER A 100 -7.99 -51.80 28.41
CA SER A 100 -8.68 -52.90 27.71
C SER A 100 -8.12 -54.29 28.05
N LEU A 101 -6.80 -54.38 28.29
CA LEU A 101 -6.14 -55.63 28.71
C LEU A 101 -6.31 -55.90 30.21
N SER A 102 -6.55 -54.86 31.01
CA SER A 102 -6.67 -54.92 32.46
C SER A 102 -8.10 -55.11 32.95
N THR A 103 -9.08 -55.30 32.06
CA THR A 103 -10.41 -55.81 32.40
C THR A 103 -10.40 -57.35 32.31
N PRO A 104 -10.06 -58.10 33.38
CA PRO A 104 -10.26 -59.53 33.41
C PRO A 104 -11.77 -59.78 33.42
N GLY A 105 -12.29 -60.27 32.29
CA GLY A 105 -13.57 -60.96 32.18
C GLY A 105 -14.70 -60.49 33.11
N ILE A 106 -15.38 -59.40 32.76
CA ILE A 106 -16.84 -59.37 32.88
C ILE A 106 -17.46 -60.11 31.68
N SER A 107 -16.95 -61.32 31.42
CA SER A 107 -17.61 -62.26 30.53
C SER A 107 -18.83 -62.77 31.29
N SER A 108 -19.96 -62.11 31.03
CA SER A 108 -21.33 -62.54 31.27
C SER A 108 -21.44 -63.96 31.85
N GLN A 109 -21.75 -64.04 33.14
CA GLN A 109 -22.33 -65.26 33.71
C GLN A 109 -23.83 -65.24 33.35
N PRO A 110 -24.37 -66.32 32.76
CA PRO A 110 -25.81 -66.43 32.48
C PRO A 110 -26.64 -66.49 33.77
#